data_AF-A0A9D7E5A6-F1
#
_entry.id   AF-A0A9D7E5A6-F1
#
_cell.length_a   1.000
_cell.length_b   1.000
_cell.length_c   1.000
_cell.angle_alpha   90.00
_cell.angle_beta   90.00
_cell.angle_gamma   90.00
#
_symmetry.space_group_name_H-M   'P 1'
#
loop_
_entity.id
_entity.type
_entity.pdbx_description
1 polymer ?
#
loop_
_entity_poly.entity_id
_entity_poly.type
_entity_poly.pdbx_seq_one_letter_code
_entity_poly.pdbx_strand_id
1 'polypeptide(L)'
;MAAKRTAKRRQAAQTKSESDSAATGETGSTGSTRSWSGFIFDALLGKLVGRAVRFYAGIWLGIGGMLLTIAWQAGPQRAIEAHQFSKLVSRVDSRIVDSWLALEWYPADMGDNLRWRAFTKAAPCVVVEYEAGGDWGAALRRAFCGNRFQFTESYTLHGVNRIAPGVPFAWMHDASGFAVPEIRLSHAALDWLAGHPPADPVLANHPPGTALDQLQREVERPVDYAVGGWASSAAGFALAIDPRNPAGAMPADFVDQRRNDTGNWLLFAMFAFGGLLFWHGGMRLLLGDIGPAALWLATLLPMLALPWWSESLPRGLRAINVEFAGVVGDMLDTLDPLGRLIASEPAAAAQAGGARLAWPAGKGLYAETFGKLRFARPNPPPSSADAALAELAESARAQVRAMPTAEQAALFSRLAADKAGELPHAGLIFLLAARETLLDARGDEAARATARGFLADWVTQPVVEPYPGDAGFGQRVQLFRDLTDLPVPVIANPAGWIVERAQKAR
;
A
#
# COMPACT_ATOMS: atom_id res chain seq x y z
N MET A 1 -83.28 21.49 23.61
CA MET A 1 -84.08 20.60 24.50
C MET A 1 -83.18 20.22 25.66
N ALA A 2 -83.15 20.97 26.76
CA ALA A 2 -84.12 20.99 27.87
C ALA A 2 -83.86 19.90 28.93
N ALA A 3 -83.73 20.39 30.18
CA ALA A 3 -83.82 19.73 31.50
C ALA A 3 -82.48 19.47 32.22
N LYS A 4 -82.01 20.35 33.12
CA LYS A 4 -82.45 20.59 34.53
C LYS A 4 -81.91 19.54 35.52
N ARG A 5 -81.01 19.89 36.45
CA ARG A 5 -81.33 20.37 37.82
C ARG A 5 -80.10 20.48 38.72
N THR A 6 -80.02 21.64 39.37
CA THR A 6 -79.18 22.06 40.49
C THR A 6 -79.70 21.56 41.84
N ALA A 7 -78.81 21.41 42.84
CA ALA A 7 -78.81 22.17 44.11
C ALA A 7 -78.53 21.37 45.41
N LYS A 8 -77.94 22.12 46.37
CA LYS A 8 -77.85 21.99 47.85
C LYS A 8 -76.69 21.14 48.40
N ARG A 9 -75.87 21.58 49.37
CA ARG A 9 -75.99 22.63 50.44
C ARG A 9 -74.57 22.81 51.05
N ARG A 10 -73.92 24.00 51.11
CA ARG A 10 -73.85 25.00 52.23
C ARG A 10 -73.67 24.36 53.63
N GLN A 11 -72.81 24.79 54.58
CA GLN A 11 -72.06 26.04 54.83
C GLN A 11 -71.29 25.91 56.17
N ALA A 12 -70.26 26.76 56.38
CA ALA A 12 -69.82 27.37 57.66
C ALA A 12 -69.15 26.48 58.73
N ALA A 13 -68.30 26.96 59.64
CA ALA A 13 -67.37 28.08 59.80
C ALA A 13 -66.67 27.85 61.17
N GLN A 14 -65.45 28.37 61.35
CA GLN A 14 -64.90 28.93 62.61
C GLN A 14 -65.00 28.12 63.92
N THR A 15 -63.92 27.74 64.60
CA THR A 15 -63.10 28.50 65.58
C THR A 15 -62.16 27.45 66.24
N LYS A 16 -60.91 27.69 66.66
CA LYS A 16 -60.42 28.45 67.84
C LYS A 16 -58.89 28.11 67.91
N SER A 17 -57.95 29.03 67.70
CA SER A 17 -57.29 29.96 68.65
C SER A 17 -56.64 29.34 69.90
N GLU A 18 -55.41 29.83 70.17
CA GLU A 18 -54.57 29.77 71.39
C GLU A 18 -53.79 28.48 71.66
N SER A 19 -52.54 28.49 72.15
CA SER A 19 -51.42 29.44 72.27
C SER A 19 -50.32 28.69 73.05
N ASP A 20 -49.07 29.02 72.78
CA ASP A 20 -47.93 29.00 73.71
C ASP A 20 -47.23 27.70 74.16
N SER A 21 -45.98 27.62 73.69
CA SER A 21 -44.76 27.64 74.52
C SER A 21 -44.13 26.35 75.04
N ALA A 22 -42.86 26.23 74.60
CA ALA A 22 -41.68 25.89 75.40
C ALA A 22 -41.25 24.41 75.53
N ALA A 23 -40.09 24.19 74.90
CA ALA A 23 -38.86 23.67 75.51
C ALA A 23 -38.54 22.16 75.46
N THR A 24 -37.38 21.93 74.82
CA THR A 24 -36.29 21.00 75.19
C THR A 24 -36.50 19.49 75.14
N GLY A 25 -35.54 18.81 74.48
CA GLY A 25 -35.12 17.46 74.89
C GLY A 25 -34.94 16.44 73.76
N GLU A 26 -33.75 16.43 73.17
CA GLU A 26 -32.97 15.26 72.74
C GLU A 26 -33.63 14.01 72.13
N THR A 27 -33.34 13.83 70.84
CA THR A 27 -32.76 12.62 70.21
C THR A 27 -33.30 11.25 70.59
N GLY A 28 -34.23 10.76 69.76
CA GLY A 28 -34.50 9.33 69.55
C GLY A 28 -34.63 9.07 68.05
N SER A 29 -33.86 8.10 67.54
CA SER A 29 -33.84 7.69 66.14
C SER A 29 -35.18 7.14 65.66
N THR A 30 -35.61 7.51 64.44
CA THR A 30 -36.35 6.60 63.56
C THR A 30 -36.26 7.03 62.09
N GLY A 31 -35.68 6.10 61.31
CA GLY A 31 -35.69 5.93 59.86
C GLY A 31 -36.48 6.92 59.00
N SER A 32 -35.74 7.83 58.37
CA SER A 32 -36.12 8.37 57.06
C SER A 32 -35.85 7.28 56.01
N THR A 33 -36.93 6.73 55.46
CA THR A 33 -36.92 5.87 54.28
C THR A 33 -36.34 6.65 53.10
N ARG A 34 -35.03 6.53 52.87
CA ARG A 34 -34.44 6.79 51.54
C ARG A 34 -35.13 5.86 50.56
N SER A 35 -35.91 6.45 49.65
CA SER A 35 -36.68 5.67 48.68
C SER A 35 -35.75 4.82 47.82
N TRP A 36 -36.08 3.54 47.70
CA TRP A 36 -35.35 2.56 46.89
C TRP A 36 -35.27 2.97 45.41
N SER A 37 -36.25 3.77 44.95
CA SER A 37 -36.25 4.41 43.63
C SER A 37 -35.13 5.42 43.45
N GLY A 38 -34.74 6.19 44.48
CA GLY A 38 -33.61 7.11 44.42
C GLY A 38 -32.26 6.39 44.30
N PHE A 39 -32.09 5.26 45.00
CA PHE A 39 -30.87 4.45 44.90
C PHE A 39 -30.74 3.75 43.54
N ILE A 40 -31.85 3.30 42.96
CA ILE A 40 -31.88 2.70 41.62
C ILE A 40 -31.66 3.77 40.54
N PHE A 41 -32.23 4.96 40.67
CA PHE A 41 -31.98 6.08 39.75
C PHE A 41 -30.54 6.59 39.83
N ASP A 42 -29.97 6.74 41.02
CA ASP A 42 -28.56 7.13 41.21
C ASP A 42 -27.58 6.04 40.75
N ALA A 43 -27.95 4.76 40.88
CA ALA A 43 -27.13 3.64 40.37
C ALA A 43 -27.22 3.48 38.84
N LEU A 44 -28.39 3.75 38.23
CA LEU A 44 -28.58 3.75 36.77
C LEU A 44 -27.99 4.99 36.11
N LEU A 45 -28.17 6.18 36.68
CA LEU A 45 -27.44 7.38 36.27
C LEU A 45 -25.94 7.19 36.52
N GLY A 46 -25.51 6.65 37.65
CA GLY A 46 -24.09 6.39 37.92
C GLY A 46 -23.46 5.42 36.92
N LYS A 47 -24.21 4.43 36.42
CA LYS A 47 -23.74 3.50 35.36
C LYS A 47 -23.80 4.13 33.96
N LEU A 48 -24.80 4.95 33.64
CA LEU A 48 -24.92 5.63 32.34
C LEU A 48 -23.98 6.83 32.23
N VAL A 49 -23.93 7.68 33.25
CA VAL A 49 -22.94 8.76 33.42
C VAL A 49 -21.55 8.16 33.53
N GLY A 50 -21.36 7.06 34.27
CA GLY A 50 -20.07 6.36 34.32
C GLY A 50 -19.63 5.82 32.95
N ARG A 51 -20.55 5.30 32.13
CA ARG A 51 -20.24 4.89 30.74
C ARG A 51 -19.98 6.08 29.82
N ALA A 52 -20.77 7.15 29.92
CA ALA A 52 -20.58 8.36 29.14
C ALA A 52 -19.26 9.06 29.50
N VAL A 53 -18.94 9.22 30.79
CA VAL A 53 -17.68 9.78 31.29
C VAL A 53 -16.50 8.92 30.85
N ARG A 54 -16.60 7.59 30.91
CA ARG A 54 -15.55 6.69 30.37
C ARG A 54 -15.39 6.80 28.87
N PHE A 55 -16.49 6.95 28.13
CA PHE A 55 -16.46 7.13 26.68
C PHE A 55 -15.79 8.46 26.30
N TYR A 56 -16.20 9.57 26.93
CA TYR A 56 -15.56 10.88 26.72
C TYR A 56 -14.10 10.89 27.18
N ALA A 57 -13.78 10.32 28.34
CA ALA A 57 -12.41 10.16 28.79
C ALA A 57 -11.59 9.34 27.78
N GLY A 58 -12.17 8.28 27.22
CA GLY A 58 -11.56 7.48 26.16
C GLY A 58 -11.22 8.29 24.90
N ILE A 59 -12.12 9.19 24.47
CA ILE A 59 -11.85 10.10 23.34
C ILE A 59 -10.68 11.03 23.65
N TRP A 60 -10.70 11.67 24.83
CA TRP A 60 -9.64 12.59 25.26
C TRP A 60 -8.28 11.88 25.39
N LEU A 61 -8.26 10.69 25.98
CA LEU A 61 -7.07 9.84 26.08
C LEU A 61 -6.60 9.35 24.70
N GLY A 62 -7.51 9.04 23.79
CA GLY A 62 -7.19 8.63 22.42
C GLY A 62 -6.51 9.76 21.64
N ILE A 63 -7.07 10.97 21.67
CA ILE A 63 -6.47 12.16 21.04
C ILE A 63 -5.13 12.48 21.69
N GLY A 64 -5.08 12.55 23.02
CA GLY A 64 -3.83 12.79 23.74
C GLY A 64 -2.76 11.77 23.39
N GLY A 65 -3.15 10.49 23.33
CA GLY A 65 -2.28 9.39 22.99
C GLY A 65 -1.69 9.49 21.58
N MET A 66 -2.54 9.83 20.61
CA MET A 66 -2.14 10.06 19.23
C MET A 66 -1.13 11.22 19.13
N LEU A 67 -1.44 12.39 19.70
CA LEU A 67 -0.55 13.56 19.64
C LEU A 67 0.80 13.29 20.31
N LEU A 68 0.82 12.57 21.43
CA LEU A 68 2.06 12.19 22.12
C LEU A 68 2.90 11.20 21.30
N THR A 69 2.26 10.30 20.56
CA THR A 69 2.94 9.40 19.60
C THR A 69 3.60 10.19 18.47
N ILE A 70 2.88 11.16 17.91
CA ILE A 70 3.42 12.05 16.86
C ILE A 70 4.60 12.86 17.41
N ALA A 71 4.47 13.40 18.63
CA ALA A 71 5.55 14.12 19.28
C ALA A 71 6.80 13.25 19.41
N TRP A 72 6.66 12.03 19.94
CA TRP A 72 7.76 11.07 20.09
C TRP A 72 8.49 10.81 18.76
N GLN A 73 7.75 10.58 17.69
CA GLN A 73 8.28 10.33 16.34
C GLN A 73 8.95 11.56 15.71
N ALA A 74 8.50 12.77 16.05
CA ALA A 74 9.02 14.02 15.51
C ALA A 74 10.35 14.47 16.14
N GLY A 75 10.65 14.07 17.39
CA GLY A 75 11.84 14.55 18.11
C GLY A 75 12.67 13.43 18.74
N PRO A 76 12.28 12.90 19.92
CA PRO A 76 13.09 11.94 20.68
C PRO A 76 13.53 10.71 19.88
N GLN A 77 12.62 10.12 19.10
CA GLN A 77 12.95 8.95 18.28
C GLN A 77 14.04 9.26 17.25
N ARG A 78 13.96 10.42 16.58
CA ARG A 78 14.94 10.87 15.58
C ARG A 78 16.32 11.08 16.19
N ALA A 79 16.38 11.71 17.36
CA ALA A 79 17.64 11.92 18.07
C ALA A 79 18.31 10.58 18.47
N ILE A 80 17.51 9.61 18.93
CA ILE A 80 17.99 8.26 19.27
C ILE A 80 18.53 7.56 18.02
N GLU A 81 17.76 7.57 16.92
CA GLU A 81 18.14 6.97 15.65
C GLU A 81 19.40 7.61 15.05
N ALA A 82 19.48 8.94 15.03
CA ALA A 82 20.67 9.67 14.55
C ALA A 82 21.93 9.27 15.34
N HIS A 83 21.81 9.09 16.66
CA HIS A 83 22.91 8.59 17.49
C HIS A 83 23.28 7.14 17.16
N GLN A 84 22.30 6.26 16.94
CA GLN A 84 22.56 4.87 16.53
C GLN A 84 23.27 4.81 15.17
N PHE A 85 22.79 5.59 14.20
CA PHE A 85 23.34 5.66 12.85
C PHE A 85 24.73 6.32 12.80
N SER A 86 25.08 7.18 13.77
CA SER A 86 26.42 7.76 13.87
C SER A 86 27.54 6.72 14.06
N LYS A 87 27.20 5.50 14.50
CA LYS A 87 28.14 4.37 14.67
C LYS A 87 28.47 3.66 13.36
N LEU A 88 27.66 3.84 12.32
CA LEU A 88 27.86 3.24 11.00
C LEU A 88 28.80 4.12 10.18
N VAL A 89 30.10 3.88 10.32
CA VAL A 89 31.16 4.78 9.82
C VAL A 89 31.86 4.27 8.56
N SER A 90 31.81 2.96 8.29
CA SER A 90 32.44 2.36 7.10
C SER A 90 31.40 2.12 6.01
N ARG A 91 31.84 2.11 4.75
CA ARG A 91 30.99 1.83 3.58
C ARG A 91 31.47 0.56 2.88
N VAL A 92 30.53 -0.29 2.49
CA VAL A 92 30.78 -1.49 1.70
C VAL A 92 29.77 -1.59 0.58
N ASP A 93 30.20 -2.09 -0.58
CA ASP A 93 29.28 -2.38 -1.67
C ASP A 93 28.51 -3.65 -1.37
N SER A 94 27.25 -3.68 -1.82
CA SER A 94 26.40 -4.85 -1.72
C SER A 94 25.90 -5.28 -3.09
N ARG A 95 25.34 -6.47 -3.15
CA ARG A 95 24.65 -7.03 -4.31
C ARG A 95 23.28 -7.53 -3.88
N ILE A 96 22.23 -7.17 -4.63
CA ILE A 96 20.90 -7.75 -4.43
C ILE A 96 20.94 -9.22 -4.90
N VAL A 97 20.56 -10.15 -4.01
CA VAL A 97 20.55 -11.60 -4.28
C VAL A 97 19.15 -12.19 -4.26
N ASP A 98 18.17 -11.48 -3.70
CA ASP A 98 16.76 -11.84 -3.72
C ASP A 98 15.90 -10.56 -3.65
N SER A 99 14.73 -10.56 -4.28
CA SER A 99 13.81 -9.41 -4.33
C SER A 99 12.37 -9.88 -4.48
N TRP A 100 11.45 -9.31 -3.69
CA TRP A 100 10.02 -9.60 -3.80
C TRP A 100 9.16 -8.42 -3.33
N LEU A 101 7.88 -8.42 -3.70
CA LEU A 101 6.86 -7.60 -3.07
C LEU A 101 6.13 -8.46 -2.03
N ALA A 102 6.24 -8.10 -0.76
CA ALA A 102 5.47 -8.73 0.31
C ALA A 102 4.06 -8.16 0.31
N LEU A 103 3.05 -8.99 0.08
CA LEU A 103 1.64 -8.64 0.27
C LEU A 103 1.12 -9.21 1.58
N GLU A 104 0.55 -8.33 2.39
CA GLU A 104 0.15 -8.65 3.74
C GLU A 104 -1.32 -8.30 3.96
N TRP A 105 -2.12 -9.34 4.10
CA TRP A 105 -3.46 -9.30 4.66
C TRP A 105 -3.79 -10.66 5.28
N TYR A 106 -4.80 -10.67 6.14
CA TYR A 106 -5.36 -11.89 6.69
C TYR A 106 -6.80 -12.02 6.19
N PRO A 107 -7.14 -13.08 5.44
CA PRO A 107 -8.51 -13.27 4.95
C PRO A 107 -9.57 -13.24 6.05
N ALA A 108 -9.23 -13.68 7.27
CA ALA A 108 -10.12 -13.63 8.43
C ALA A 108 -10.58 -12.21 8.80
N ASP A 109 -9.76 -11.18 8.52
CA ASP A 109 -10.08 -9.78 8.81
C ASP A 109 -11.12 -9.21 7.83
N MET A 110 -11.35 -9.87 6.70
CA MET A 110 -12.23 -9.40 5.62
C MET A 110 -13.70 -9.79 5.81
N GLY A 111 -13.98 -10.85 6.58
CA GLY A 111 -15.31 -11.46 6.62
C GLY A 111 -15.79 -11.86 5.23
N ASP A 112 -17.02 -11.47 4.87
CA ASP A 112 -17.61 -11.76 3.55
C ASP A 112 -17.22 -10.77 2.44
N ASN A 113 -16.30 -9.83 2.72
CA ASN A 113 -15.91 -8.81 1.76
C ASN A 113 -14.95 -9.37 0.69
N LEU A 114 -15.27 -9.18 -0.59
CA LEU A 114 -14.42 -9.62 -1.71
C LEU A 114 -13.29 -8.62 -2.06
N ARG A 115 -13.34 -7.38 -1.54
CA ARG A 115 -12.37 -6.30 -1.82
C ARG A 115 -11.07 -6.46 -1.06
N TRP A 116 -10.37 -7.58 -1.27
CA TRP A 116 -9.13 -7.94 -0.60
C TRP A 116 -8.03 -6.86 -0.70
N ARG A 117 -7.96 -6.14 -1.82
CA ARG A 117 -7.04 -5.02 -2.05
C ARG A 117 -7.18 -3.90 -1.01
N ALA A 118 -8.37 -3.67 -0.46
CA ALA A 118 -8.60 -2.68 0.60
C ALA A 118 -7.99 -3.08 1.95
N PHE A 119 -7.72 -4.38 2.15
CA PHE A 119 -7.11 -4.93 3.36
C PHE A 119 -5.63 -5.24 3.19
N THR A 120 -5.10 -5.03 1.97
CA THR A 120 -3.75 -5.44 1.60
C THR A 120 -2.77 -4.29 1.68
N LYS A 121 -1.69 -4.51 2.43
CA LYS A 121 -0.50 -3.66 2.37
C LYS A 121 0.59 -4.37 1.57
N ALA A 122 1.31 -3.60 0.76
CA ALA A 122 2.42 -4.03 -0.06
C ALA A 122 3.73 -3.41 0.45
N ALA A 123 4.78 -4.21 0.61
CA ALA A 123 6.11 -3.75 1.00
C ALA A 123 7.16 -4.37 0.07
N PRO A 124 7.95 -3.56 -0.68
CA PRO A 124 9.06 -4.08 -1.45
C PRO A 124 10.17 -4.55 -0.51
N CYS A 125 10.70 -5.75 -0.73
CA CYS A 125 11.73 -6.37 0.08
C CYS A 125 12.88 -6.87 -0.80
N VAL A 126 14.11 -6.71 -0.31
CA VAL A 126 15.31 -7.29 -0.93
C VAL A 126 16.16 -7.99 0.12
N VAL A 127 16.92 -8.99 -0.32
CA VAL A 127 18.09 -9.49 0.42
C VAL A 127 19.32 -9.03 -0.33
N VAL A 128 20.24 -8.40 0.40
CA VAL A 128 21.55 -8.06 -0.13
C VAL A 128 22.63 -8.92 0.52
N GLU A 129 23.66 -9.18 -0.27
CA GLU A 129 24.89 -9.85 0.14
C GLU A 129 26.04 -8.86 0.05
N TYR A 130 26.90 -8.83 1.07
CA TYR A 130 28.02 -7.89 1.17
C TYR A 130 29.20 -8.50 1.93
N GLU A 131 30.39 -8.00 1.62
CA GLU A 131 31.63 -8.37 2.29
C GLU A 131 32.03 -7.24 3.24
N ALA A 132 32.14 -7.55 4.53
CA ALA A 132 32.38 -6.52 5.55
C ALA A 132 33.86 -6.06 5.65
N GLY A 133 34.77 -6.64 4.85
CA GLY A 133 36.21 -6.35 4.85
C GLY A 133 36.94 -6.79 6.14
N GLY A 134 38.02 -7.58 6.02
CA GLY A 134 38.76 -8.18 7.14
C GLY A 134 38.51 -9.68 7.31
N ASP A 135 39.05 -10.31 8.36
CA ASP A 135 38.99 -11.77 8.64
C ASP A 135 37.58 -12.28 9.05
N TRP A 136 36.50 -11.66 8.57
CA TRP A 136 35.12 -11.96 8.98
C TRP A 136 34.50 -13.18 8.30
N GLY A 137 35.25 -13.90 7.45
CA GLY A 137 34.82 -15.13 6.83
C GLY A 137 33.84 -14.93 5.66
N ALA A 138 32.71 -15.64 5.69
CA ALA A 138 31.75 -15.69 4.58
C ALA A 138 30.98 -14.38 4.38
N ALA A 139 30.49 -14.16 3.15
CA ALA A 139 29.65 -13.01 2.81
C ALA A 139 28.41 -12.93 3.74
N LEU A 140 28.15 -11.74 4.28
CA LEU A 140 27.01 -11.49 5.15
C LEU A 140 25.78 -11.18 4.31
N ARG A 141 24.60 -11.49 4.86
CA ARG A 141 23.31 -11.20 4.23
C ARG A 141 22.40 -10.42 5.14
N ARG A 142 21.65 -9.50 4.57
CA ARG A 142 20.66 -8.70 5.29
C ARG A 142 19.46 -8.42 4.41
N ALA A 143 18.27 -8.48 5.00
CA ALA A 143 17.04 -8.13 4.32
C ALA A 143 16.62 -6.71 4.67
N PHE A 144 16.10 -6.02 3.67
CA PHE A 144 15.52 -4.69 3.79
C PHE A 144 14.12 -4.69 3.19
N CYS A 145 13.12 -4.37 3.99
CA CYS A 145 11.75 -4.18 3.55
C CYS A 145 11.35 -2.72 3.71
N GLY A 146 10.65 -2.20 2.71
CA GLY A 146 10.25 -0.81 2.61
C GLY A 146 8.96 -0.49 3.34
N ASN A 147 8.49 0.72 3.09
CA ASN A 147 7.22 1.18 3.63
C ASN A 147 6.06 0.30 3.11
N ARG A 148 5.11 0.08 4.00
CA ARG A 148 3.86 -0.64 3.73
C ARG A 148 2.85 0.32 3.12
N PHE A 149 2.64 0.24 1.81
CA PHE A 149 1.64 1.05 1.12
C PHE A 149 0.38 0.24 0.83
N GLN A 150 -0.75 0.92 0.64
CA GLN A 150 -1.96 0.25 0.19
C GLN A 150 -1.74 -0.38 -1.19
N PHE A 151 -2.11 -1.64 -1.36
CA PHE A 151 -2.03 -2.32 -2.65
C PHE A 151 -3.26 -2.02 -3.52
N THR A 152 -3.20 -0.93 -4.28
CA THR A 152 -4.28 -0.48 -5.18
C THR A 152 -4.14 -1.07 -6.57
N GLU A 153 -5.19 -0.98 -7.39
CA GLU A 153 -5.17 -1.41 -8.81
C GLU A 153 -4.14 -0.63 -9.63
N SER A 154 -3.86 0.62 -9.25
CA SER A 154 -2.80 1.45 -9.84
C SER A 154 -1.38 1.02 -9.45
N TYR A 155 -1.22 0.06 -8.54
CA TYR A 155 0.09 -0.43 -8.11
C TYR A 155 0.68 -1.35 -9.17
N THR A 156 1.56 -0.83 -10.02
CA THR A 156 2.24 -1.61 -11.05
C THR A 156 3.57 -2.16 -10.52
N LEU A 157 3.80 -3.48 -10.68
CA LEU A 157 5.05 -4.09 -10.20
C LEU A 157 6.28 -3.60 -10.96
N HIS A 158 6.15 -3.29 -12.25
CA HIS A 158 7.26 -2.74 -13.05
C HIS A 158 7.70 -1.35 -12.57
N GLY A 159 6.82 -0.60 -11.89
CA GLY A 159 7.12 0.73 -11.36
C GLY A 159 7.89 0.72 -10.05
N VAL A 160 7.99 -0.44 -9.38
CA VAL A 160 8.71 -0.57 -8.11
C VAL A 160 10.21 -0.53 -8.36
N ASN A 161 10.84 0.59 -8.02
CA ASN A 161 12.27 0.83 -8.22
C ASN A 161 12.99 1.35 -6.96
N ARG A 162 12.26 1.49 -5.84
CA ARG A 162 12.80 1.94 -4.56
C ARG A 162 12.11 1.21 -3.40
N ILE A 163 12.89 0.94 -2.35
CA ILE A 163 12.42 0.34 -1.09
C ILE A 163 11.94 1.44 -0.14
N ALA A 164 12.77 2.47 -0.03
CA ALA A 164 12.56 3.68 0.75
C ALA A 164 13.21 4.85 -0.02
N PRO A 165 12.94 6.12 0.33
CA PRO A 165 13.64 7.22 -0.30
C PRO A 165 15.17 7.07 -0.19
N GLY A 166 15.87 7.15 -1.32
CA GLY A 166 17.32 6.93 -1.40
C GLY A 166 17.77 5.47 -1.36
N VAL A 167 16.88 4.48 -1.25
CA VAL A 167 17.24 3.06 -1.25
C VAL A 167 16.67 2.39 -2.51
N PRO A 168 17.52 1.99 -3.46
CA PRO A 168 17.06 1.41 -4.72
C PRO A 168 16.47 0.01 -4.52
N PHE A 169 15.56 -0.36 -5.40
CA PHE A 169 15.02 -1.71 -5.54
C PHE A 169 15.23 -2.16 -6.98
N ALA A 170 15.61 -3.42 -7.16
CA ALA A 170 15.69 -4.05 -8.46
C ALA A 170 15.11 -5.45 -8.37
N TRP A 171 14.36 -5.84 -9.40
CA TRP A 171 13.87 -7.20 -9.55
C TRP A 171 15.01 -8.14 -9.93
N MET A 172 14.93 -9.41 -9.52
CA MET A 172 15.80 -10.46 -10.03
C MET A 172 15.61 -10.64 -11.54
N HIS A 173 16.68 -10.99 -12.24
CA HIS A 173 16.63 -11.20 -13.69
C HIS A 173 16.63 -12.69 -14.05
N ASP A 174 15.92 -13.05 -15.12
CA ASP A 174 16.01 -14.38 -15.72
C ASP A 174 17.23 -14.50 -16.68
N ALA A 175 17.35 -15.65 -17.34
CA ALA A 175 18.41 -15.92 -18.31
C ALA A 175 18.36 -15.02 -19.56
N SER A 176 17.19 -14.48 -19.90
CA SER A 176 17.01 -13.53 -21.00
C SER A 176 17.37 -12.10 -20.58
N GLY A 177 17.66 -11.89 -19.29
CA GLY A 177 17.91 -10.58 -18.70
C GLY A 177 16.63 -9.80 -18.41
N PHE A 178 15.46 -10.44 -18.41
CA PHE A 178 14.19 -9.81 -18.09
C PHE A 178 13.98 -9.77 -16.58
N ALA A 179 13.35 -8.69 -16.11
CA ALA A 179 12.91 -8.62 -14.72
C ALA A 179 11.88 -9.73 -14.42
N VAL A 180 12.01 -10.37 -13.27
CA VAL A 180 11.07 -11.38 -12.78
C VAL A 180 10.45 -10.87 -11.48
N PRO A 181 9.31 -10.16 -11.57
CA PRO A 181 8.59 -9.75 -10.38
C PRO A 181 8.07 -10.96 -9.62
N GLU A 182 8.37 -10.94 -8.33
CA GLU A 182 7.93 -11.97 -7.39
C GLU A 182 7.05 -11.32 -6.33
N ILE A 183 5.88 -11.90 -6.09
CA ILE A 183 4.99 -11.57 -4.99
C ILE A 183 5.11 -12.68 -3.94
N ARG A 184 5.27 -12.31 -2.67
CA ARG A 184 5.15 -13.24 -1.55
C ARG A 184 3.98 -12.86 -0.66
N LEU A 185 3.18 -13.86 -0.29
CA LEU A 185 2.04 -13.69 0.60
C LEU A 185 1.82 -14.93 1.47
N SER A 186 0.95 -14.83 2.47
CA SER A 186 0.63 -16.00 3.31
C SER A 186 -0.06 -17.08 2.48
N HIS A 187 0.14 -18.36 2.84
CA HIS A 187 -0.54 -19.48 2.18
C HIS A 187 -2.08 -19.33 2.24
N ALA A 188 -2.61 -18.90 3.39
CA ALA A 188 -4.04 -18.64 3.53
C ALA A 188 -4.56 -17.55 2.59
N ALA A 189 -3.78 -16.48 2.37
CA ALA A 189 -4.13 -15.46 1.40
C ALA A 189 -4.09 -16.01 -0.04
N LEU A 190 -3.14 -16.89 -0.36
CA LEU A 190 -3.04 -17.51 -1.69
C LEU A 190 -4.24 -18.42 -1.95
N ASP A 191 -4.56 -19.29 -0.99
CA ASP A 191 -5.71 -20.20 -1.06
C ASP A 191 -7.00 -19.39 -1.22
N TRP A 192 -7.10 -18.24 -0.53
CA TRP A 192 -8.24 -17.34 -0.70
C TRP A 192 -8.30 -16.78 -2.12
N LEU A 193 -7.21 -16.24 -2.67
CA LEU A 193 -7.19 -15.69 -4.03
C LEU A 193 -7.56 -16.74 -5.09
N ALA A 194 -7.09 -17.97 -4.91
CA ALA A 194 -7.35 -19.07 -5.81
C ALA A 194 -8.80 -19.61 -5.70
N GLY A 195 -9.45 -19.42 -4.55
CA GLY A 195 -10.80 -19.95 -4.27
C GLY A 195 -11.94 -18.97 -4.45
N HIS A 196 -11.67 -17.66 -4.56
CA HIS A 196 -12.70 -16.62 -4.54
C HIS A 196 -12.80 -15.87 -5.87
N PRO A 197 -14.00 -15.40 -6.25
CA PRO A 197 -14.16 -14.56 -7.43
C PRO A 197 -13.49 -13.19 -7.27
N PRO A 198 -13.19 -12.49 -8.37
CA PRO A 198 -12.71 -11.11 -8.35
C PRO A 198 -13.71 -10.17 -7.66
N ALA A 199 -13.20 -9.10 -7.03
CA ALA A 199 -14.01 -8.15 -6.27
C ALA A 199 -14.95 -7.32 -7.15
N ASP A 200 -14.43 -6.90 -8.30
CA ASP A 200 -15.19 -6.23 -9.35
C ASP A 200 -15.12 -7.14 -10.59
N PRO A 201 -16.24 -7.75 -11.01
CA PRO A 201 -16.27 -8.47 -12.26
C PRO A 201 -16.05 -7.43 -13.36
N VAL A 202 -14.85 -7.41 -13.92
CA VAL A 202 -14.55 -6.58 -15.09
C VAL A 202 -15.63 -6.89 -16.14
N LEU A 203 -16.15 -5.86 -16.81
CA LEU A 203 -17.00 -6.00 -18.00
C LEU A 203 -16.16 -6.51 -19.20
N ALA A 204 -15.33 -7.52 -18.95
CA ALA A 204 -14.48 -8.17 -19.91
C ALA A 204 -15.30 -9.21 -20.66
N ASN A 205 -15.00 -9.38 -21.95
CA ASN A 205 -15.56 -10.47 -22.75
C ASN A 205 -15.19 -11.86 -22.18
N HIS A 206 -14.12 -11.93 -21.39
CA HIS A 206 -13.64 -13.14 -20.71
C HIS A 206 -13.18 -12.80 -19.28
N PRO A 207 -14.11 -12.70 -18.32
CA PRO A 207 -13.77 -12.31 -16.95
C PRO A 207 -12.84 -13.34 -16.30
N PRO A 208 -11.92 -12.91 -15.42
CA PRO A 208 -11.10 -13.84 -14.64
C PRO A 208 -11.99 -14.73 -13.76
N GLY A 209 -11.65 -16.03 -13.68
CA GLY A 209 -12.41 -16.99 -12.89
C GLY A 209 -12.22 -16.81 -11.39
N THR A 210 -11.03 -16.36 -10.99
CA THR A 210 -10.63 -16.16 -9.60
C THR A 210 -9.94 -14.81 -9.40
N ALA A 211 -9.86 -14.35 -8.15
CA ALA A 211 -9.08 -13.17 -7.78
C ALA A 211 -7.58 -13.36 -8.10
N LEU A 212 -7.08 -14.59 -8.05
CA LEU A 212 -5.71 -14.93 -8.49
C LEU A 212 -5.54 -14.73 -9.99
N ASP A 213 -6.50 -15.18 -10.81
CA ASP A 213 -6.46 -14.96 -12.25
C ASP A 213 -6.50 -13.47 -12.59
N GLN A 214 -7.32 -12.68 -11.87
CA GLN A 214 -7.35 -11.23 -12.01
C GLN A 214 -5.97 -10.62 -11.71
N LEU A 215 -5.37 -11.00 -10.57
CA LEU A 215 -4.04 -10.53 -10.18
C LEU A 215 -2.99 -10.88 -11.23
N GLN A 216 -3.02 -12.10 -11.77
CA GLN A 216 -2.10 -12.54 -12.82
C GLN A 216 -2.24 -11.66 -14.08
N ARG A 217 -3.47 -11.38 -14.53
CA ARG A 217 -3.73 -10.51 -15.70
C ARG A 217 -3.21 -9.08 -15.50
N GLU A 218 -3.42 -8.54 -14.31
CA GLU A 218 -2.99 -7.17 -13.97
C GLU A 218 -1.48 -7.06 -13.88
N VAL A 219 -0.83 -8.10 -13.32
CA VAL A 219 0.61 -8.14 -13.07
C VAL A 219 1.40 -8.61 -14.27
N GLU A 220 0.93 -9.50 -15.14
CA GLU A 220 1.74 -9.96 -16.27
C GLU A 220 1.91 -8.86 -17.33
N ARG A 221 3.11 -8.26 -17.35
CA ARG A 221 3.50 -7.13 -18.23
C ARG A 221 4.82 -7.45 -18.96
N PRO A 222 4.83 -8.41 -19.89
CA PRO A 222 6.08 -8.97 -20.43
C PRO A 222 6.99 -7.91 -21.08
N VAL A 223 6.42 -6.94 -21.79
CA VAL A 223 7.19 -5.85 -22.43
C VAL A 223 7.79 -4.92 -21.37
N ASP A 224 7.05 -4.55 -20.34
CA ASP A 224 7.55 -3.67 -19.28
C ASP A 224 8.69 -4.34 -18.49
N TYR A 225 8.58 -5.65 -18.24
CA TYR A 225 9.61 -6.45 -17.57
C TYR A 225 10.86 -6.65 -18.41
N ALA A 226 10.69 -6.81 -19.72
CA ALA A 226 11.80 -6.86 -20.66
C ALA A 226 12.55 -5.53 -20.72
N VAL A 227 11.82 -4.42 -20.90
CA VAL A 227 12.40 -3.06 -20.93
C VAL A 227 13.09 -2.74 -19.61
N GLY A 228 12.42 -2.99 -18.48
CA GLY A 228 12.98 -2.75 -17.15
C GLY A 228 14.24 -3.56 -16.87
N GLY A 229 14.25 -4.85 -17.21
CA GLY A 229 15.41 -5.73 -17.01
C GLY A 229 16.59 -5.41 -17.92
N TRP A 230 16.34 -5.03 -19.18
CA TRP A 230 17.41 -4.71 -20.13
C TRP A 230 18.03 -3.33 -19.89
N ALA A 231 17.21 -2.34 -19.52
CA ALA A 231 17.66 -0.98 -19.25
C ALA A 231 18.32 -0.82 -17.87
N SER A 232 18.01 -1.69 -16.91
CA SER A 232 18.64 -1.67 -15.59
C SER A 232 19.83 -2.62 -15.50
N SER A 233 20.86 -2.21 -14.77
CA SER A 233 21.80 -3.18 -14.19
C SER A 233 21.22 -3.61 -12.84
N ALA A 234 21.34 -4.90 -12.49
CA ALA A 234 21.04 -5.39 -11.14
C ALA A 234 22.12 -4.88 -10.17
N ALA A 235 22.24 -3.56 -10.05
CA ALA A 235 23.21 -2.91 -9.19
C ALA A 235 22.71 -3.04 -7.75
N GLY A 236 23.58 -3.51 -6.87
CA GLY A 236 23.35 -3.28 -5.45
C GLY A 236 23.63 -1.82 -5.09
N PHE A 237 23.73 -1.56 -3.79
CA PHE A 237 23.91 -0.22 -3.27
C PHE A 237 24.89 -0.23 -2.11
N ALA A 238 25.48 0.92 -1.83
CA ALA A 238 26.39 1.05 -0.70
C ALA A 238 25.66 0.85 0.62
N LEU A 239 26.25 0.06 1.51
CA LEU A 239 25.82 -0.12 2.90
C LEU A 239 26.78 0.61 3.83
N ALA A 240 26.25 1.26 4.85
CA ALA A 240 27.00 1.75 6.00
C ALA A 240 27.03 0.68 7.10
N ILE A 241 28.21 0.40 7.64
CA ILE A 241 28.45 -0.63 8.65
C ILE A 241 29.21 -0.09 9.86
N ASP A 242 28.96 -0.67 11.03
CA ASP A 242 29.83 -0.55 12.20
C ASP A 242 30.90 -1.66 12.11
N PRO A 243 32.20 -1.33 12.01
CA PRO A 243 33.27 -2.33 11.96
C PRO A 243 33.29 -3.29 13.17
N ARG A 244 32.69 -2.91 14.31
CA ARG A 244 32.57 -3.77 15.50
C ARG A 244 31.37 -4.70 15.45
N ASN A 245 30.37 -4.38 14.64
CA ASN A 245 29.16 -5.18 14.46
C ASN A 245 28.68 -5.09 13.00
N PRO A 246 29.36 -5.78 12.06
CA PRO A 246 29.07 -5.65 10.64
C PRO A 246 27.68 -6.18 10.26
N ALA A 247 27.09 -7.08 11.07
CA ALA A 247 25.76 -7.61 10.86
C ALA A 247 24.67 -6.51 10.89
N GLY A 248 24.92 -5.38 11.55
CA GLY A 248 24.03 -4.23 11.67
C GLY A 248 23.94 -3.30 10.45
N ALA A 249 24.37 -3.73 9.27
CA ALA A 249 24.47 -2.89 8.07
C ALA A 249 23.14 -2.20 7.69
N MET A 250 23.22 -0.97 7.21
CA MET A 250 22.05 -0.21 6.70
C MET A 250 22.41 0.46 5.37
N PRO A 251 21.45 0.79 4.49
CA PRO A 251 21.78 1.52 3.25
C PRO A 251 22.46 2.85 3.56
N ALA A 252 23.58 3.14 2.90
CA ALA A 252 24.42 4.30 3.20
C ALA A 252 23.65 5.62 3.01
N ASP A 253 22.92 5.76 1.90
CA ASP A 253 22.14 6.97 1.61
C ASP A 253 21.00 7.18 2.62
N PHE A 254 20.44 6.10 3.16
CA PHE A 254 19.44 6.15 4.22
C PHE A 254 20.05 6.63 5.54
N VAL A 255 21.23 6.11 5.89
CA VAL A 255 22.00 6.50 7.08
C VAL A 255 22.42 7.97 7.00
N ASP A 256 22.90 8.43 5.86
CA ASP A 256 23.32 9.83 5.66
C ASP A 256 22.15 10.80 5.83
N GLN A 257 20.96 10.46 5.31
CA GLN A 257 19.75 11.25 5.51
C GLN A 257 19.35 11.31 6.98
N ARG A 258 19.36 10.16 7.68
CA ARG A 258 18.93 10.07 9.08
C ARG A 258 19.92 10.66 10.08
N ARG A 259 21.22 10.59 9.80
CA ARG A 259 22.27 11.14 10.68
C ARG A 259 22.15 12.66 10.83
N ASN A 260 21.68 13.34 9.79
CA ASN A 260 21.52 14.79 9.77
C ASN A 260 20.12 15.25 10.21
N ASP A 261 19.18 14.31 10.41
CA ASP A 261 17.83 14.60 10.87
C ASP A 261 17.75 14.50 12.40
N THR A 262 18.04 15.60 13.09
CA THR A 262 17.95 15.69 14.56
C THR A 262 16.51 15.83 15.07
N GLY A 263 15.50 15.68 14.19
CA GLY A 263 14.09 15.84 14.49
C GLY A 263 13.62 17.29 14.48
N ASN A 264 12.30 17.46 14.32
CA ASN A 264 11.63 18.75 14.35
C ASN A 264 11.15 19.05 15.78
N TRP A 265 12.03 19.66 16.58
CA TRP A 265 11.77 19.99 17.98
C TRP A 265 10.58 20.94 18.18
N LEU A 266 10.27 21.78 17.18
CA LEU A 266 9.08 22.64 17.22
C LEU A 266 7.79 21.81 17.12
N LEU A 267 7.72 20.88 16.17
CA LEU A 267 6.59 19.95 16.07
C LEU A 267 6.47 19.06 17.31
N PHE A 268 7.60 18.55 17.83
CA PHE A 268 7.63 17.83 19.10
C PHE A 268 6.99 18.66 20.22
N ALA A 269 7.43 19.90 20.43
CA ALA A 269 6.93 20.73 21.51
C ALA A 269 5.42 21.02 21.37
N MET A 270 4.97 21.33 20.15
CA MET A 270 3.56 21.61 19.86
C MET A 270 2.67 20.39 20.15
N PHE A 271 3.03 19.22 19.62
CA PHE A 271 2.25 17.99 19.79
C PHE A 271 2.38 17.39 21.18
N ALA A 272 3.55 17.49 21.83
CA ALA A 272 3.74 17.04 23.20
C ALA A 272 2.89 17.86 24.16
N PHE A 273 2.86 19.19 23.99
CA PHE A 273 2.04 20.07 24.82
C PHE A 273 0.55 19.77 24.65
N GLY A 274 0.06 19.75 23.40
CA GLY A 274 -1.34 19.42 23.12
C GLY A 274 -1.71 18.03 23.63
N GLY A 275 -0.89 17.03 23.33
CA GLY A 275 -1.12 15.65 23.73
C GLY A 275 -1.13 15.45 25.25
N LEU A 276 -0.21 16.11 25.98
CA LEU A 276 -0.19 16.08 27.44
C LEU A 276 -1.44 16.72 28.03
N LEU A 277 -1.93 17.84 27.47
CA LEU A 277 -3.16 18.49 27.92
C LEU A 277 -4.38 17.58 27.74
N PHE A 278 -4.52 16.97 26.55
CA PHE A 278 -5.62 16.05 26.26
C PHE A 278 -5.55 14.79 27.15
N TRP A 279 -4.35 14.23 27.33
CA TRP A 279 -4.12 13.06 28.17
C TRP A 279 -4.43 13.36 29.65
N HIS A 280 -3.93 14.47 30.17
CA HIS A 280 -4.19 14.90 31.55
C HIS A 280 -5.69 15.16 31.79
N GLY A 281 -6.37 15.83 30.85
CA GLY A 281 -7.82 16.04 30.90
C GLY A 281 -8.60 14.73 30.90
N GLY A 282 -8.21 13.78 30.04
CA GLY A 282 -8.79 12.44 30.00
C GLY A 282 -8.58 11.66 31.30
N MET A 283 -7.37 11.70 31.88
CA MET A 283 -7.06 11.06 33.16
C MET A 283 -7.85 11.68 34.32
N ARG A 284 -8.04 13.00 34.32
CA ARG A 284 -8.86 13.69 35.32
C ARG A 284 -10.34 13.31 35.22
N LEU A 285 -10.86 13.18 33.99
CA LEU A 285 -12.22 12.69 33.75
C LEU A 285 -12.40 11.24 34.20
N LEU A 286 -11.37 10.39 33.98
CA LEU A 286 -11.43 8.95 34.26
C LEU A 286 -11.27 8.62 35.74
N LEU A 287 -10.34 9.31 36.42
CA LEU A 287 -9.99 9.04 37.83
C LEU A 287 -10.71 9.96 38.82
N GLY A 288 -11.35 11.03 38.34
CA GLY A 288 -12.07 11.97 39.18
C GLY A 288 -11.14 12.74 40.12
N ASP A 289 -11.58 12.94 41.36
CA ASP A 289 -10.93 13.81 42.35
C ASP A 289 -9.85 13.07 43.16
N ILE A 290 -8.89 12.47 42.45
CA ILE A 290 -7.66 11.97 43.08
C ILE A 290 -6.71 13.14 43.33
N GLY A 291 -5.92 13.06 44.40
CA GLY A 291 -4.97 14.13 44.76
C GLY A 291 -4.04 14.50 43.59
N PRO A 292 -3.63 15.77 43.47
CA PRO A 292 -2.92 16.29 42.29
C PRO A 292 -1.62 15.54 41.99
N ALA A 293 -0.90 15.09 43.02
CA ALA A 293 0.31 14.27 42.86
C ALA A 293 0.02 12.89 42.25
N ALA A 294 -1.08 12.25 42.67
CA ALA A 294 -1.50 10.96 42.13
C ALA A 294 -1.98 11.09 40.67
N LEU A 295 -2.66 12.18 40.33
CA LEU A 295 -3.08 12.47 38.96
C LEU A 295 -1.88 12.71 38.03
N TRP A 296 -0.87 13.46 38.49
CA TRP A 296 0.36 13.67 37.73
C TRP A 296 1.16 12.37 37.54
N LEU A 297 1.27 11.54 38.57
CA LEU A 297 1.87 10.21 38.45
C LEU A 297 1.11 9.35 37.43
N ALA A 298 -0.23 9.32 37.49
CA ALA A 298 -1.06 8.59 36.53
C ALA A 298 -0.96 9.13 35.10
N THR A 299 -0.66 10.43 34.94
CA THR A 299 -0.46 11.08 33.64
C THR A 299 0.93 10.75 33.07
N LEU A 300 1.99 10.81 33.87
CA LEU A 300 3.38 10.71 33.42
C LEU A 300 3.90 9.27 33.32
N LEU A 301 3.43 8.35 34.17
CA LEU A 301 3.92 6.97 34.19
C LEU A 301 3.64 6.22 32.88
N PRO A 302 2.47 6.35 32.23
CA PRO A 302 2.24 5.81 30.89
C PRO A 302 3.08 6.47 29.79
N MET A 303 3.56 7.70 29.99
CA MET A 303 4.43 8.38 29.03
C MET A 303 5.83 7.76 28.96
N LEU A 304 6.30 7.14 30.04
CA LEU A 304 7.55 6.36 30.01
C LEU A 304 7.44 5.13 29.09
N ALA A 305 6.22 4.64 28.87
CA ALA A 305 5.95 3.54 27.97
C ALA A 305 5.70 3.98 26.52
N LEU A 306 5.76 5.29 26.19
CA LEU A 306 5.56 5.83 24.83
C LEU A 306 6.23 5.04 23.72
N PRO A 307 7.51 4.60 23.86
CA PRO A 307 8.15 3.79 22.84
C PRO A 307 7.36 2.51 22.52
N TRP A 308 6.81 1.84 23.54
CA TRP A 308 6.16 0.54 23.40
C TRP A 308 4.70 0.62 22.93
N TRP A 309 3.93 1.60 23.41
CA TRP A 309 2.53 1.73 22.95
C TRP A 309 2.41 2.45 21.61
N SER A 310 3.38 3.26 21.17
CA SER A 310 3.38 3.79 19.80
C SER A 310 3.32 2.69 18.72
N GLU A 311 3.95 1.55 18.98
CA GLU A 311 3.93 0.37 18.09
C GLU A 311 2.64 -0.47 18.26
N SER A 312 2.06 -0.47 19.45
CA SER A 312 0.94 -1.34 19.82
C SER A 312 -0.44 -0.68 19.65
N LEU A 313 -0.52 0.64 19.76
CA LEU A 313 -1.76 1.43 19.69
C LEU A 313 -2.51 1.22 18.35
N PRO A 314 -1.86 1.21 17.17
CA PRO A 314 -2.55 0.93 15.92
C PRO A 314 -3.21 -0.45 15.87
N ARG A 315 -2.57 -1.48 16.47
CA ARG A 315 -3.13 -2.84 16.55
C ARG A 315 -4.31 -2.90 17.52
N GLY A 316 -4.22 -2.22 18.65
CA GLY A 316 -5.32 -2.12 19.62
C GLY A 316 -6.53 -1.35 19.08
N LEU A 317 -6.32 -0.29 18.30
CA LEU A 317 -7.40 0.48 17.67
C LEU A 317 -8.19 -0.34 16.64
N ARG A 318 -7.53 -1.27 15.91
CA ARG A 318 -8.22 -2.17 14.96
C ARG A 318 -9.26 -3.06 15.63
N ALA A 319 -9.04 -3.46 16.88
CA ALA A 319 -10.00 -4.24 17.65
C ALA A 319 -11.23 -3.44 18.10
N ILE A 320 -11.19 -2.11 18.02
CA ILE A 320 -12.25 -1.20 18.46
C ILE A 320 -13.05 -0.68 17.28
N ASN A 321 -12.38 -0.22 16.21
CA ASN A 321 -13.01 0.22 14.97
C ASN A 321 -12.01 0.17 13.79
N VAL A 322 -12.35 -0.63 12.76
CA VAL A 322 -11.48 -0.90 11.61
C VAL A 322 -11.26 0.35 10.74
N GLU A 323 -12.29 1.17 10.53
CA GLU A 323 -12.21 2.38 9.70
C GLU A 323 -11.36 3.47 10.38
N PHE A 324 -11.56 3.69 11.68
CA PHE A 324 -10.75 4.64 12.45
C PHE A 324 -9.28 4.21 12.52
N ALA A 325 -9.01 2.91 12.66
CA ALA A 325 -7.65 2.38 12.64
C ALA A 325 -6.98 2.46 11.26
N GLY A 326 -7.77 2.38 10.18
CA GLY A 326 -7.31 2.65 8.81
C GLY A 326 -6.85 4.10 8.64
N VAL A 327 -7.69 5.06 9.03
CA VAL A 327 -7.37 6.50 8.95
C VAL A 327 -6.16 6.86 9.82
N VAL A 328 -6.10 6.36 11.06
CA VAL A 328 -4.94 6.60 11.95
C VAL A 328 -3.68 5.92 11.43
N GLY A 329 -3.80 4.71 10.87
CA GLY A 329 -2.69 4.02 10.20
C GLY A 329 -2.15 4.84 9.04
N ASP A 330 -3.02 5.30 8.14
CA ASP A 330 -2.62 6.09 6.97
C ASP A 330 -2.07 7.48 7.36
N MET A 331 -2.61 8.14 8.39
CA MET A 331 -2.03 9.39 8.94
C MET A 331 -0.64 9.16 9.54
N LEU A 332 -0.44 8.09 10.31
CA LEU A 332 0.87 7.75 10.87
C LEU A 332 1.87 7.34 9.78
N ASP A 333 1.41 6.63 8.75
CA ASP A 333 2.24 6.24 7.60
C ASP A 333 2.64 7.47 6.75
N THR A 334 1.85 8.54 6.77
CA THR A 334 2.15 9.82 6.10
C THR A 334 3.13 10.70 6.89
N LEU A 335 3.18 10.57 8.22
CA LEU A 335 4.03 11.42 9.08
C LEU A 335 5.52 11.04 9.08
N ASP A 336 5.87 9.81 8.71
CA ASP A 336 7.26 9.42 8.48
C ASP A 336 7.44 8.61 7.18
N PRO A 337 7.46 9.27 6.01
CA PRO A 337 7.70 8.60 4.72
C PRO A 337 9.11 8.02 4.61
N LEU A 338 10.04 8.40 5.51
CA LEU A 338 11.38 7.82 5.61
C LEU A 338 11.44 6.69 6.65
N GLY A 339 10.34 6.37 7.34
CA GLY A 339 10.32 5.81 8.70
C GLY A 339 10.48 4.32 8.88
N ARG A 340 10.23 3.54 7.84
CA ARG A 340 10.03 2.11 8.03
C ARG A 340 10.79 1.29 7.02
N LEU A 341 12.05 1.65 6.79
CA LEU A 341 13.00 0.67 6.30
C LEU A 341 13.25 -0.35 7.43
N ILE A 342 12.63 -1.51 7.33
CA ILE A 342 12.82 -2.61 8.28
C ILE A 342 14.02 -3.42 7.81
N ALA A 343 15.07 -3.41 8.63
CA ALA A 343 16.24 -4.24 8.41
C ALA A 343 16.18 -5.48 9.31
N SER A 344 16.39 -6.66 8.73
CA SER A 344 16.23 -7.94 9.44
C SER A 344 17.14 -9.02 8.85
N GLU A 345 17.19 -10.17 9.52
CA GLU A 345 17.75 -11.38 8.91
C GLU A 345 16.86 -11.85 7.74
N PRO A 346 17.42 -12.46 6.68
CA PRO A 346 16.66 -12.89 5.51
C PRO A 346 15.41 -13.71 5.80
N ALA A 347 15.48 -14.62 6.77
CA ALA A 347 14.35 -15.49 7.14
C ALA A 347 13.23 -14.75 7.91
N ALA A 348 13.54 -13.63 8.54
CA ALA A 348 12.59 -12.83 9.33
C ALA A 348 11.94 -11.70 8.51
N ALA A 349 12.37 -11.50 7.26
CA ALA A 349 11.82 -10.49 6.38
C ALA A 349 10.34 -10.75 6.07
N ALA A 350 9.59 -9.68 5.79
CA ALA A 350 8.15 -9.76 5.54
C ALA A 350 7.84 -10.76 4.43
N GLN A 351 6.98 -11.74 4.73
CA GLN A 351 6.59 -12.83 3.83
C GLN A 351 7.76 -13.66 3.25
N ALA A 352 8.93 -13.68 3.90
CA ALA A 352 10.08 -14.48 3.44
C ALA A 352 9.77 -15.99 3.34
N GLY A 353 9.00 -16.52 4.30
CA GLY A 353 8.49 -17.91 4.30
C GLY A 353 7.09 -18.06 3.69
N GLY A 354 6.59 -17.04 2.99
CA GLY A 354 5.28 -17.06 2.35
C GLY A 354 5.25 -17.90 1.07
N ALA A 355 4.05 -18.10 0.53
CA ALA A 355 3.87 -18.64 -0.80
C ALA A 355 4.41 -17.66 -1.84
N ARG A 356 5.11 -18.19 -2.85
CA ARG A 356 5.80 -17.40 -3.89
C ARG A 356 5.01 -17.45 -5.19
N LEU A 357 4.66 -16.28 -5.71
CA LEU A 357 4.07 -16.10 -7.03
C LEU A 357 5.05 -15.34 -7.91
N ALA A 358 5.49 -15.97 -9.00
CA ALA A 358 6.29 -15.31 -10.02
C ALA A 358 5.81 -15.78 -11.38
N TRP A 359 5.61 -14.82 -12.29
CA TRP A 359 5.18 -15.08 -13.67
C TRP A 359 6.26 -14.57 -14.62
N PRO A 360 7.19 -15.45 -15.05
CA PRO A 360 8.26 -15.05 -15.96
C PRO A 360 7.69 -14.52 -17.28
N ALA A 361 8.33 -13.50 -17.84
CA ALA A 361 7.95 -12.93 -19.13
C ALA A 361 7.98 -14.02 -20.23
N GLY A 362 6.90 -14.10 -21.02
CA GLY A 362 6.74 -15.11 -22.07
C GLY A 362 6.27 -16.49 -21.58
N LYS A 363 5.90 -16.63 -20.30
CA LYS A 363 5.11 -17.76 -19.80
C LYS A 363 3.68 -17.30 -19.51
N GLY A 364 2.85 -18.22 -19.01
CA GLY A 364 1.50 -17.88 -18.54
C GLY A 364 0.60 -17.37 -19.66
N LEU A 365 -0.01 -16.20 -19.47
CA LEU A 365 -1.02 -15.65 -20.36
C LEU A 365 -0.47 -15.30 -21.75
N TYR A 366 0.82 -14.97 -21.82
CA TYR A 366 1.49 -14.52 -23.05
C TYR A 366 2.38 -15.59 -23.70
N ALA A 367 2.24 -16.86 -23.29
CA ALA A 367 3.03 -17.97 -23.83
C ALA A 367 2.86 -18.13 -25.36
N GLU A 368 1.65 -17.92 -25.87
CA GLU A 368 1.31 -18.09 -27.29
C GLU A 368 1.64 -16.87 -28.17
N THR A 369 2.12 -15.77 -27.58
CA THR A 369 2.49 -14.54 -28.28
C THR A 369 3.92 -14.14 -27.96
N PHE A 370 4.15 -13.41 -26.86
CA PHE A 370 5.49 -13.01 -26.44
C PHE A 370 6.42 -14.21 -26.21
N GLY A 371 5.89 -15.31 -25.65
CA GLY A 371 6.62 -16.55 -25.36
C GLY A 371 7.06 -17.35 -26.59
N LYS A 372 6.51 -17.08 -27.78
CA LYS A 372 6.96 -17.72 -29.03
C LYS A 372 8.28 -17.18 -29.52
N LEU A 373 8.63 -15.96 -29.10
CA LEU A 373 9.86 -15.30 -29.47
C LEU A 373 10.98 -15.67 -28.50
N ARG A 374 12.20 -15.72 -29.02
CA ARG A 374 13.41 -15.93 -28.22
C ARG A 374 14.13 -14.61 -28.05
N PHE A 375 14.23 -14.16 -26.82
CA PHE A 375 14.92 -12.92 -26.49
C PHE A 375 16.20 -13.21 -25.73
N ALA A 376 17.22 -12.40 -25.98
CA ALA A 376 18.46 -12.37 -25.23
C ALA A 376 18.85 -10.91 -25.02
N ARG A 377 19.38 -10.59 -23.84
CA ARG A 377 19.85 -9.24 -23.55
C ARG A 377 20.91 -8.81 -24.57
N PRO A 378 20.74 -7.66 -25.24
CA PRO A 378 21.74 -7.14 -26.16
C PRO A 378 23.11 -6.94 -25.50
N ASN A 379 24.18 -7.08 -26.28
CA ASN A 379 25.56 -6.78 -25.87
C ASN A 379 26.19 -5.78 -26.84
N PRO A 380 26.47 -4.53 -26.43
CA PRO A 380 26.32 -4.00 -25.07
C PRO A 380 24.84 -3.84 -24.64
N PRO A 381 24.56 -3.84 -23.32
CA PRO A 381 23.22 -3.57 -22.82
C PRO A 381 22.67 -2.23 -23.30
N PRO A 382 21.35 -2.11 -23.54
CA PRO A 382 20.73 -0.84 -23.91
C PRO A 382 20.99 0.25 -22.87
N SER A 383 21.32 1.46 -23.32
CA SER A 383 21.67 2.60 -22.45
C SER A 383 20.46 3.31 -21.86
N SER A 384 19.25 3.03 -22.34
CA SER A 384 18.00 3.65 -21.88
C SER A 384 16.81 2.71 -22.08
N ALA A 385 15.69 3.02 -21.42
CA ALA A 385 14.43 2.29 -21.62
C ALA A 385 13.88 2.44 -23.06
N ASP A 386 14.09 3.59 -23.71
CA ASP A 386 13.73 3.78 -25.12
C ASP A 386 14.55 2.87 -26.02
N ALA A 387 15.87 2.79 -25.79
CA ALA A 387 16.76 1.90 -26.53
C ALA A 387 16.40 0.41 -26.28
N ALA A 388 16.07 0.05 -25.05
CA ALA A 388 15.65 -1.31 -24.72
C ALA A 388 14.34 -1.70 -25.43
N LEU A 389 13.35 -0.80 -25.48
CA LEU A 389 12.10 -1.04 -26.20
C LEU A 389 12.31 -1.11 -27.71
N ALA A 390 13.19 -0.28 -28.26
CA ALA A 390 13.53 -0.30 -29.68
C ALA A 390 14.16 -1.64 -30.08
N GLU A 391 15.17 -2.11 -29.33
CA GLU A 391 15.81 -3.41 -29.53
C GLU A 391 14.81 -4.57 -29.39
N LEU A 392 13.89 -4.49 -28.43
CA LEU A 392 12.86 -5.51 -28.22
C LEU A 392 11.89 -5.60 -29.41
N ALA A 393 11.43 -4.45 -29.91
CA ALA A 393 10.55 -4.38 -31.09
C ALA A 393 11.27 -4.82 -32.38
N GLU A 394 12.54 -4.47 -32.54
CA GLU A 394 13.35 -4.90 -33.68
C GLU A 394 13.63 -6.41 -33.67
N SER A 395 13.93 -6.97 -32.49
CA SER A 395 14.07 -8.42 -32.31
C SER A 395 12.78 -9.16 -32.66
N ALA A 396 11.62 -8.65 -32.19
CA ALA A 396 10.32 -9.20 -32.53
C ALA A 396 10.04 -9.13 -34.03
N ARG A 397 10.32 -7.98 -34.67
CA ARG A 397 10.19 -7.80 -36.12
C ARG A 397 11.03 -8.80 -36.91
N ALA A 398 12.30 -8.94 -36.57
CA ALA A 398 13.22 -9.85 -37.26
C ALA A 398 12.77 -11.32 -37.15
N GLN A 399 12.33 -11.74 -35.96
CA GLN A 399 11.84 -13.10 -35.74
C GLN A 399 10.52 -13.37 -36.45
N VAL A 400 9.56 -12.45 -36.40
CA VAL A 400 8.27 -12.60 -37.10
C VAL A 400 8.48 -12.64 -38.62
N ARG A 401 9.36 -11.81 -39.18
CA ARG A 401 9.72 -11.87 -40.61
C ARG A 401 10.25 -13.24 -41.02
N ALA A 402 10.99 -13.91 -40.13
CA ALA A 402 11.55 -15.24 -40.37
C ALA A 402 10.53 -16.38 -40.19
N MET A 403 9.35 -16.12 -39.62
CA MET A 403 8.30 -17.13 -39.46
C MET A 403 7.61 -17.45 -40.79
N PRO A 404 7.10 -18.68 -40.98
CA PRO A 404 6.17 -19.00 -42.04
C PRO A 404 4.95 -18.07 -42.02
N THR A 405 4.42 -17.70 -43.20
CA THR A 405 3.29 -16.76 -43.32
C THR A 405 2.05 -17.20 -42.56
N ALA A 406 1.76 -18.51 -42.52
CA ALA A 406 0.66 -19.07 -41.73
C ALA A 406 0.86 -18.84 -40.23
N GLU A 407 2.09 -18.93 -39.72
CA GLU A 407 2.41 -18.67 -38.32
C GLU A 407 2.33 -17.18 -37.99
N GLN A 408 2.77 -16.30 -38.91
CA GLN A 408 2.58 -14.85 -38.79
C GLN A 408 1.09 -14.51 -38.66
N ALA A 409 0.25 -15.09 -39.53
CA ALA A 409 -1.19 -14.88 -39.50
C ALA A 409 -1.83 -15.35 -38.18
N ALA A 410 -1.44 -16.53 -37.71
CA ALA A 410 -1.90 -17.07 -36.43
C ALA A 410 -1.45 -16.19 -35.25
N LEU A 411 -0.22 -15.68 -35.27
CA LEU A 411 0.31 -14.78 -34.25
C LEU A 411 -0.47 -13.47 -34.18
N PHE A 412 -0.69 -12.78 -35.31
CA PHE A 412 -1.45 -11.53 -35.32
C PHE A 412 -2.92 -11.72 -34.93
N SER A 413 -3.55 -12.81 -35.38
CA SER A 413 -4.89 -13.16 -34.93
C SER A 413 -4.95 -13.40 -33.42
N ARG A 414 -3.93 -14.07 -32.85
CA ARG A 414 -3.85 -14.29 -31.41
C ARG A 414 -3.63 -12.98 -30.64
N LEU A 415 -2.77 -12.08 -31.11
CA LEU A 415 -2.54 -10.77 -30.48
C LEU A 415 -3.81 -9.91 -30.48
N ALA A 416 -4.61 -9.95 -31.55
CA ALA A 416 -5.91 -9.30 -31.60
C ALA A 416 -6.88 -9.89 -30.55
N ALA A 417 -6.94 -11.23 -30.45
CA ALA A 417 -7.74 -11.91 -29.45
C ALA A 417 -7.29 -11.61 -28.01
N ASP A 418 -5.98 -11.57 -27.75
CA ASP A 418 -5.40 -11.19 -26.46
C ASP A 418 -5.84 -9.76 -26.10
N LYS A 419 -5.77 -8.80 -27.04
CA LYS A 419 -6.26 -7.44 -26.82
C LYS A 419 -7.77 -7.42 -26.49
N ALA A 420 -8.60 -8.12 -27.25
CA ALA A 420 -10.04 -8.21 -27.02
C ALA A 420 -10.41 -8.90 -25.68
N GLY A 421 -9.49 -9.73 -25.17
CA GLY A 421 -9.55 -10.38 -23.86
C GLY A 421 -8.87 -9.60 -22.73
N GLU A 422 -8.59 -8.31 -22.93
CA GLU A 422 -7.94 -7.40 -21.96
C GLU A 422 -6.51 -7.81 -21.55
N LEU A 423 -5.77 -8.42 -22.48
CA LEU A 423 -4.36 -8.78 -22.34
C LEU A 423 -3.50 -8.03 -23.36
N PRO A 424 -3.49 -6.69 -23.40
CA PRO A 424 -2.79 -5.99 -24.46
C PRO A 424 -1.26 -5.95 -24.24
N HIS A 425 -0.71 -6.39 -23.10
CA HIS A 425 0.64 -5.99 -22.67
C HIS A 425 1.81 -6.57 -23.49
N ALA A 426 1.56 -7.49 -24.41
CA ALA A 426 2.56 -7.98 -25.36
C ALA A 426 2.53 -7.26 -26.71
N GLY A 427 1.38 -6.73 -27.16
CA GLY A 427 1.18 -6.34 -28.56
C GLY A 427 2.04 -5.16 -29.04
N LEU A 428 2.50 -4.30 -28.13
CA LEU A 428 3.25 -3.10 -28.47
C LEU A 428 4.52 -3.39 -29.31
N ILE A 429 5.24 -4.47 -29.01
CA ILE A 429 6.49 -4.79 -29.72
C ILE A 429 6.26 -5.39 -31.10
N PHE A 430 5.02 -5.78 -31.42
CA PHE A 430 4.66 -6.40 -32.71
C PHE A 430 4.19 -5.37 -33.74
N LEU A 431 4.05 -4.09 -33.38
CA LEU A 431 3.56 -3.05 -34.29
C LEU A 431 4.43 -2.90 -35.54
N LEU A 432 5.76 -2.94 -35.38
CA LEU A 432 6.68 -2.86 -36.52
C LEU A 432 6.55 -4.09 -37.44
N ALA A 433 6.45 -5.28 -36.86
CA ALA A 433 6.28 -6.53 -37.61
C ALA A 433 4.96 -6.56 -38.39
N ALA A 434 3.86 -6.13 -37.76
CA ALA A 434 2.55 -6.07 -38.37
C ALA A 434 2.49 -5.01 -39.48
N ARG A 435 3.09 -3.83 -39.24
CA ARG A 435 3.22 -2.77 -40.26
C ARG A 435 3.96 -3.29 -41.49
N GLU A 436 5.08 -3.96 -41.29
CA GLU A 436 5.86 -4.53 -42.37
C GLU A 436 5.09 -5.59 -43.15
N THR A 437 4.46 -6.53 -42.43
CA THR A 437 3.64 -7.60 -43.05
C THR A 437 2.51 -6.99 -43.89
N LEU A 438 1.81 -5.99 -43.37
CA LEU A 438 0.73 -5.28 -44.06
C LEU A 438 1.19 -4.62 -45.37
N LEU A 439 2.40 -4.03 -45.37
CA LEU A 439 2.95 -3.29 -46.51
C LEU A 439 3.60 -4.19 -47.56
N ASP A 440 3.85 -5.47 -47.27
CA ASP A 440 4.43 -6.41 -48.23
C ASP A 440 3.42 -6.81 -49.32
N ALA A 441 3.38 -6.03 -50.41
CA ALA A 441 2.48 -6.28 -51.54
C ALA A 441 2.69 -7.66 -52.22
N ARG A 442 3.81 -8.33 -51.99
CA ARG A 442 4.12 -9.66 -52.53
C ARG A 442 3.87 -10.78 -51.51
N GLY A 443 3.53 -10.43 -50.28
CA GLY A 443 3.28 -11.36 -49.19
C GLY A 443 1.90 -12.02 -49.25
N ASP A 444 1.74 -13.04 -48.43
CA ASP A 444 0.50 -13.81 -48.28
C ASP A 444 -0.69 -12.91 -47.86
N GLU A 445 -1.84 -13.10 -48.50
CA GLU A 445 -3.03 -12.26 -48.26
C GLU A 445 -3.62 -12.47 -46.86
N ALA A 446 -3.60 -13.69 -46.32
CA ALA A 446 -4.12 -13.97 -44.99
C ALA A 446 -3.23 -13.36 -43.90
N ALA A 447 -1.91 -13.41 -44.07
CA ALA A 447 -0.96 -12.72 -43.18
C ALA A 447 -1.16 -11.19 -43.20
N ARG A 448 -1.38 -10.60 -44.37
CA ARG A 448 -1.71 -9.17 -44.50
C ARG A 448 -3.04 -8.80 -43.84
N ALA A 449 -4.07 -9.60 -44.04
CA ALA A 449 -5.40 -9.36 -43.50
C ALA A 449 -5.40 -9.42 -41.96
N THR A 450 -4.73 -10.41 -41.38
CA THR A 450 -4.60 -10.56 -39.92
C THR A 450 -3.71 -9.48 -39.31
N ALA A 451 -2.61 -9.10 -39.95
CA ALA A 451 -1.79 -7.95 -39.53
C ALA A 451 -2.58 -6.64 -39.52
N ARG A 452 -3.38 -6.40 -40.57
CA ARG A 452 -4.30 -5.25 -40.63
C ARG A 452 -5.31 -5.27 -39.49
N GLY A 453 -5.93 -6.43 -39.23
CA GLY A 453 -6.90 -6.62 -38.15
C GLY A 453 -6.28 -6.29 -36.80
N PHE A 454 -5.13 -6.87 -36.49
CA PHE A 454 -4.38 -6.58 -35.28
C PHE A 454 -4.05 -5.08 -35.11
N LEU A 455 -3.54 -4.41 -36.16
CA LEU A 455 -3.22 -2.98 -36.09
C LEU A 455 -4.47 -2.10 -35.89
N ALA A 456 -5.58 -2.43 -36.55
CA ALA A 456 -6.85 -1.73 -36.39
C ALA A 456 -7.42 -1.91 -34.97
N ASP A 457 -7.39 -3.14 -34.46
CA ASP A 457 -7.77 -3.44 -33.09
C ASP A 457 -6.87 -2.69 -32.12
N TRP A 458 -5.54 -2.66 -32.36
CA TRP A 458 -4.57 -2.02 -31.48
C TRP A 458 -4.79 -0.52 -31.26
N VAL A 459 -5.27 0.20 -32.26
CA VAL A 459 -5.54 1.65 -32.15
C VAL A 459 -6.98 1.99 -31.77
N THR A 460 -7.85 0.99 -31.58
CA THR A 460 -9.23 1.16 -31.10
C THR A 460 -9.35 0.88 -29.59
N GLN A 461 -10.43 1.36 -28.96
CA GLN A 461 -10.62 1.27 -27.51
C GLN A 461 -10.86 -0.19 -27.06
N PRO A 462 -10.29 -0.63 -25.90
CA PRO A 462 -9.39 0.12 -25.02
C PRO A 462 -7.99 0.29 -25.63
N VAL A 463 -7.46 1.52 -25.63
CA VAL A 463 -6.12 1.83 -26.16
C VAL A 463 -5.08 1.78 -25.05
N VAL A 464 -3.95 1.11 -25.29
CA VAL A 464 -2.76 1.24 -24.44
C VAL A 464 -2.05 2.55 -24.81
N GLU A 465 -2.48 3.65 -24.20
CA GLU A 465 -1.89 4.97 -24.45
C GLU A 465 -0.48 5.07 -23.82
N PRO A 466 0.51 5.65 -24.53
CA PRO A 466 1.79 5.99 -23.93
C PRO A 466 1.63 7.13 -22.92
N TYR A 467 2.09 6.94 -21.70
CA TYR A 467 2.15 7.99 -20.68
C TYR A 467 3.59 8.45 -20.41
N PRO A 468 3.83 9.74 -20.10
CA PRO A 468 5.18 10.26 -19.84
C PRO A 468 5.95 9.56 -18.72
N GLY A 469 5.23 8.92 -17.78
CA GLY A 469 5.82 8.13 -16.70
C GLY A 469 6.26 6.71 -17.11
N ASP A 470 5.88 6.25 -18.30
CA ASP A 470 6.17 4.89 -18.75
C ASP A 470 7.64 4.72 -19.14
N ALA A 471 8.20 3.56 -18.81
CA ALA A 471 9.50 3.16 -19.33
C ALA A 471 9.44 3.06 -20.86
N GLY A 472 10.37 3.75 -21.53
CA GLY A 472 10.45 3.79 -22.99
C GLY A 472 9.37 4.68 -23.64
N PHE A 473 8.85 5.69 -22.93
CA PHE A 473 7.81 6.59 -23.44
C PHE A 473 8.12 7.16 -24.83
N GLY A 474 9.35 7.63 -25.07
CA GLY A 474 9.74 8.18 -26.37
C GLY A 474 9.59 7.16 -27.49
N GLN A 475 10.05 5.94 -27.24
CA GLN A 475 9.93 4.85 -28.20
C GLN A 475 8.49 4.33 -28.34
N ARG A 476 7.67 4.31 -27.27
CA ARG A 476 6.24 4.01 -27.35
C ARG A 476 5.52 4.97 -28.30
N VAL A 477 5.77 6.26 -28.14
CA VAL A 477 5.22 7.30 -29.03
C VAL A 477 5.72 7.12 -30.46
N GLN A 478 7.00 6.76 -30.65
CA GLN A 478 7.55 6.50 -31.98
C GLN A 478 6.87 5.32 -32.67
N LEU A 479 6.63 4.20 -31.97
CA LEU A 479 5.94 3.03 -32.51
C LEU A 479 4.53 3.37 -33.02
N PHE A 480 3.79 4.23 -32.33
CA PHE A 480 2.50 4.72 -32.82
C PHE A 480 2.65 5.71 -33.97
N ARG A 481 3.67 6.58 -33.93
CA ARG A 481 3.97 7.54 -35.01
C ARG A 481 4.26 6.81 -36.32
N ASP A 482 4.96 5.67 -36.27
CA ASP A 482 5.25 4.85 -37.43
C ASP A 482 4.00 4.23 -38.08
N LEU A 483 2.84 4.25 -37.40
CA LEU A 483 1.57 3.79 -37.99
C LEU A 483 0.82 4.92 -38.73
N THR A 484 1.22 6.18 -38.55
CA THR A 484 0.51 7.35 -39.10
C THR A 484 0.68 7.52 -40.61
N ASP A 485 1.69 6.89 -41.20
CA ASP A 485 1.96 6.93 -42.65
C ASP A 485 1.36 5.74 -43.41
N LEU A 486 0.64 4.84 -42.72
CA LEU A 486 -0.02 3.71 -43.37
C LEU A 486 -1.11 4.18 -44.34
N PRO A 487 -1.22 3.55 -45.53
CA PRO A 487 -2.29 3.82 -46.50
C PRO A 487 -3.64 3.20 -46.07
N VAL A 488 -3.93 3.22 -44.77
CA VAL A 488 -5.10 2.62 -44.13
C VAL A 488 -5.64 3.62 -43.10
N PRO A 489 -6.60 4.50 -43.49
CA PRO A 489 -7.06 5.61 -42.65
C PRO A 489 -7.62 5.19 -41.28
N VAL A 490 -8.24 4.00 -41.20
CA VAL A 490 -8.76 3.44 -39.93
C VAL A 490 -7.66 3.10 -38.92
N ILE A 491 -6.41 2.96 -39.36
CA ILE A 491 -5.24 2.78 -38.49
C ILE A 491 -4.50 4.11 -38.29
N ALA A 492 -4.20 4.79 -39.40
CA ALA A 492 -3.36 5.99 -39.40
C ALA A 492 -3.96 7.15 -38.60
N ASN A 493 -5.27 7.42 -38.74
CA ASN A 493 -5.90 8.55 -38.06
C ASN A 493 -5.96 8.35 -36.53
N PRO A 494 -6.44 7.19 -36.00
CA PRO A 494 -6.41 6.96 -34.56
C PRO A 494 -5.00 6.93 -33.97
N ALA A 495 -4.01 6.36 -34.68
CA ALA A 495 -2.61 6.42 -34.26
C ALA A 495 -2.12 7.88 -34.14
N GLY A 496 -2.49 8.74 -35.09
CA GLY A 496 -2.19 10.18 -35.04
C GLY A 496 -2.77 10.86 -33.81
N TRP A 497 -4.04 10.56 -33.46
CA TRP A 497 -4.67 11.09 -32.25
C TRP A 497 -3.99 10.62 -30.97
N ILE A 498 -3.54 9.36 -30.91
CA ILE A 498 -2.80 8.82 -29.76
C ILE A 498 -1.47 9.56 -29.59
N VAL A 499 -0.72 9.76 -30.68
CA VAL A 499 0.54 10.52 -30.66
C VAL A 499 0.30 11.95 -30.19
N GLU A 500 -0.73 12.62 -30.69
CA GLU A 500 -1.07 13.99 -30.31
C GLU A 500 -1.43 14.10 -28.82
N ARG A 501 -2.23 13.17 -28.28
CA ARG A 501 -2.57 13.11 -26.85
C ARG A 501 -1.33 12.88 -25.99
N ALA A 502 -0.48 11.91 -26.35
CA ALA A 502 0.75 11.62 -25.63
C ALA A 502 1.70 12.83 -25.60
N GLN A 503 1.81 13.58 -26.70
CA GLN A 503 2.61 14.79 -26.76
C GLN A 503 2.06 15.95 -25.92
N LYS A 504 0.73 16.10 -25.83
CA LYS A 504 0.07 17.10 -24.98
C LYS A 504 0.20 16.79 -23.49
N ALA A 505 0.41 15.53 -23.13
CA ALA A 505 0.57 15.09 -21.74
C ALA A 505 1.99 15.30 -21.20
N ARG A 506 2.97 15.55 -22.07
CA ARG A 506 4.36 15.87 -21.72
C ARG A 506 4.48 17.32 -21.28
#